data_AF-A0A848YF91-F1
#
_entry.id   AF-A0A848YF91-F1
#
_cell.length_a   1.000
_cell.length_b   1.000
_cell.length_c   1.000
_cell.angle_alpha   90.00
_cell.angle_beta   90.00
_cell.angle_gamma   90.00
#
_symmetry.space_group_name_H-M   'P 1'
#
loop_
_entity.id
_entity.type
_entity.pdbx_description
1 polymer ?
#
loop_
_entity_poly.entity_id
_entity_poly.type
_entity_poly.pdbx_seq_one_letter_code
_entity_poly.pdbx_strand_id
1 'polypeptide(L)'
;MSDTGSNNELALDSDDSLPWLESDEYDPDEGAVDTSRIVMFAGVLLLLLVAGIGGVWWYSNYLHGEQVVADGSTIKASEGPYKERPADPGGKEFAGTGNVAPGVGEGVSAETQLADVETSTPIAAPTTAPRPTITAHPGGGSAAADSGVAVQVGAYGSRAKAESGWATLRGQTTLLNGVRYRIVQGQADIGTVYRLQALPGDLATARTLCNGLKTDGIACNIKQ
;
A
#
# COMPACT_ATOMS: atom_id res chain seq x y z
N MET A 1 -39.62 -49.89 86.27
CA MET A 1 -39.73 -49.14 85.00
C MET A 1 -38.64 -48.08 85.01
N SER A 2 -37.56 -48.32 84.26
CA SER A 2 -36.53 -47.31 83.99
C SER A 2 -36.46 -47.15 82.48
N ASP A 3 -36.79 -45.95 82.03
CA ASP A 3 -36.37 -45.39 80.75
C ASP A 3 -34.84 -45.25 80.76
N THR A 4 -34.20 -45.58 79.63
CA THR A 4 -33.20 -44.74 78.93
C THR A 4 -32.78 -45.52 77.69
N GLY A 5 -33.38 -45.16 76.56
CA GLY A 5 -32.73 -45.37 75.28
C GLY A 5 -31.50 -44.47 75.22
N SER A 6 -30.33 -45.05 75.06
CA SER A 6 -29.18 -44.37 74.48
C SER A 6 -28.12 -45.41 74.16
N ASN A 7 -27.98 -45.66 72.86
CA ASN A 7 -26.71 -45.90 72.20
C ASN A 7 -25.95 -47.15 72.67
N ASN A 8 -26.23 -48.25 71.98
CA ASN A 8 -25.14 -49.10 71.54
C ASN A 8 -24.19 -48.22 70.70
N GLU A 9 -23.25 -47.52 71.36
CA GLU A 9 -22.00 -47.16 70.71
C GLU A 9 -21.45 -48.46 70.16
N LEU A 10 -21.28 -48.44 68.84
CA LEU A 10 -21.03 -49.60 68.02
C LEU A 10 -19.81 -50.33 68.59
N ALA A 11 -19.93 -51.64 68.82
CA ALA A 11 -18.83 -52.53 69.17
C ALA A 11 -17.91 -52.72 67.94
N LEU A 12 -17.33 -51.61 67.47
CA LEU A 12 -16.20 -51.56 66.56
C LEU A 12 -14.99 -51.67 67.49
N ASP A 13 -14.28 -52.78 67.41
CA ASP A 13 -13.00 -52.90 68.07
C ASP A 13 -12.11 -51.78 67.52
N SER A 14 -11.59 -50.90 68.38
CA SER A 14 -10.79 -49.74 67.98
C SER A 14 -9.51 -50.12 67.22
N ASP A 15 -9.17 -51.41 67.17
CA ASP A 15 -7.99 -51.97 66.53
C ASP A 15 -8.23 -52.43 65.08
N ASP A 16 -9.49 -52.51 64.59
CA ASP A 16 -9.84 -52.79 63.19
C ASP A 16 -10.12 -51.46 62.43
N SER A 17 -9.14 -50.56 62.45
CA SER A 17 -9.16 -49.32 61.68
C SER A 17 -9.06 -49.63 60.19
N LEU A 18 -10.22 -49.56 59.52
CA LEU A 18 -10.36 -49.79 58.09
C LEU A 18 -9.74 -48.62 57.30
N PRO A 19 -8.59 -48.80 56.61
CA PRO A 19 -7.83 -47.68 56.00
C PRO A 19 -8.54 -46.98 54.83
N TRP A 20 -9.66 -47.53 54.38
CA TRP A 20 -10.51 -46.97 53.33
C TRP A 20 -11.72 -46.21 53.90
N LEU A 21 -11.84 -46.18 55.23
CA LEU A 21 -12.96 -45.64 55.99
C LEU A 21 -12.50 -44.53 56.95
N GLU A 22 -11.24 -44.56 57.37
CA GLU A 22 -10.53 -43.36 57.82
C GLU A 22 -10.35 -42.46 56.59
N SER A 23 -11.26 -41.48 56.45
CA SER A 23 -11.05 -40.42 55.48
C SER A 23 -9.70 -39.81 55.82
N ASP A 24 -8.84 -39.67 54.82
CA ASP A 24 -7.65 -38.85 54.95
C ASP A 24 -8.06 -37.56 55.64
N GLU A 25 -7.49 -37.31 56.82
CA GLU A 25 -7.78 -36.11 57.57
C GLU A 25 -7.43 -34.96 56.63
N TYR A 26 -8.46 -34.27 56.13
CA TYR A 26 -8.31 -33.28 55.07
C TYR A 26 -7.33 -32.23 55.54
N ASP A 27 -6.10 -32.30 55.03
CA ASP A 27 -5.11 -31.27 55.27
C ASP A 27 -5.45 -30.12 54.32
N PRO A 28 -5.97 -28.98 54.82
CA PRO A 28 -6.31 -27.85 53.97
C PRO A 28 -5.09 -27.29 53.23
N ASP A 29 -3.88 -27.68 53.64
CA ASP A 29 -2.62 -27.26 53.05
C ASP A 29 -2.09 -28.27 52.00
N GLU A 30 -2.69 -29.44 51.83
CA GLU A 30 -2.33 -30.41 50.79
C GLU A 30 -2.67 -29.88 49.40
N GLY A 31 -1.64 -29.43 48.68
CA GLY A 31 -1.77 -28.82 47.35
C GLY A 31 -1.98 -27.31 47.37
N ALA A 32 -1.85 -26.65 48.52
CA ALA A 32 -1.89 -25.20 48.60
C ALA A 32 -0.76 -24.58 47.77
N VAL A 33 -1.13 -23.87 46.71
CA VAL A 33 -0.16 -23.15 45.88
C VAL A 33 0.33 -21.91 46.62
N ASP A 34 1.65 -21.70 46.63
CA ASP A 34 2.26 -20.51 47.22
C ASP A 34 1.81 -19.26 46.44
N THR A 35 0.73 -18.65 46.94
CA THR A 35 0.10 -17.48 46.35
C THR A 35 1.08 -16.30 46.32
N SER A 36 1.99 -16.21 47.29
CA SER A 36 3.00 -15.16 47.33
C SER A 36 3.97 -15.26 46.15
N ARG A 37 4.39 -16.48 45.81
CA ARG A 37 5.24 -16.77 44.66
C ARG A 37 4.51 -16.49 43.34
N ILE A 38 3.23 -16.84 43.23
CA ILE A 38 2.40 -16.54 42.04
C ILE A 38 2.28 -15.03 41.84
N VAL A 39 1.93 -14.29 42.90
CA VAL A 39 1.79 -12.82 42.84
C VAL A 39 3.14 -12.17 42.50
N MET A 40 4.25 -12.69 43.01
CA MET A 40 5.59 -12.22 42.66
C MET A 40 5.90 -12.41 41.17
N PHE A 41 5.68 -13.61 40.62
CA PHE A 41 5.89 -13.86 39.18
C PHE A 41 4.97 -13.04 38.29
N ALA A 42 3.69 -12.90 38.68
CA ALA A 42 2.74 -12.06 37.97
C ALA A 42 3.17 -10.58 37.98
N GLY A 43 3.66 -10.08 39.13
CA GLY A 43 4.20 -8.74 39.26
C GLY A 43 5.43 -8.51 38.38
N VAL A 44 6.36 -9.46 38.34
CA VAL A 44 7.55 -9.39 37.47
C VAL A 44 7.16 -9.37 36.00
N LEU A 45 6.23 -10.24 35.57
CA LEU A 45 5.74 -10.26 34.19
C LEU A 45 5.07 -8.93 33.80
N LEU A 46 4.26 -8.37 34.69
CA LEU A 46 3.62 -7.08 34.45
C LEU A 46 4.64 -5.96 34.33
N LEU A 47 5.67 -5.95 35.18
CA LEU A 47 6.75 -4.97 35.11
C LEU A 47 7.53 -5.08 33.79
N LEU A 48 7.86 -6.29 33.34
CA LEU A 48 8.50 -6.53 32.05
C LEU A 48 7.64 -6.05 30.87
N LEU A 49 6.32 -6.26 30.93
CA LEU A 49 5.38 -5.79 29.92
C LEU A 49 5.38 -4.26 29.86
N VAL A 50 5.26 -3.59 31.00
CA VAL A 50 5.30 -2.12 31.10
C VAL A 50 6.63 -1.57 30.61
N ALA A 51 7.75 -2.18 30.98
CA ALA A 51 9.08 -1.79 30.51
C ALA A 51 9.24 -1.99 28.99
N GLY A 52 8.69 -3.07 28.43
CA GLY A 52 8.70 -3.34 26.99
C GLY A 52 7.89 -2.30 26.21
N ILE A 53 6.63 -2.07 26.61
CA ILE A 53 5.77 -1.07 25.96
C ILE A 53 6.36 0.34 26.13
N GLY A 54 6.79 0.69 27.35
CA GLY A 54 7.40 1.98 27.64
C GLY A 54 8.70 2.20 26.85
N GLY A 55 9.53 1.16 26.72
CA GLY A 55 10.75 1.21 25.93
C GLY A 55 10.50 1.39 24.44
N VAL A 56 9.53 0.66 23.86
CA VAL A 56 9.14 0.83 22.45
C VAL A 56 8.54 2.21 22.20
N TRP A 57 7.67 2.68 23.09
CA TRP A 57 7.08 4.02 22.98
C TRP A 57 8.14 5.11 23.10
N TRP A 58 9.05 5.01 24.06
CA TRP A 58 10.15 5.96 24.24
C TRP A 58 11.10 5.97 23.04
N TYR A 59 11.50 4.80 22.55
CA TYR A 59 12.37 4.67 21.39
C TYR A 59 11.71 5.21 20.11
N SER A 60 10.43 4.89 19.91
CA SER A 60 9.64 5.45 18.81
C SER A 60 9.57 6.97 18.92
N ASN A 61 9.20 7.51 20.08
CA ASN A 61 9.11 8.96 20.28
C ASN A 61 10.47 9.67 20.10
N TYR A 62 11.57 9.04 20.53
CA TYR A 62 12.92 9.56 20.31
C TYR A 62 13.30 9.63 18.82
N LEU A 63 12.94 8.60 18.04
CA LEU A 63 13.15 8.59 16.59
C LEU A 63 12.23 9.57 15.83
N HIS A 64 11.04 9.84 16.34
CA HIS A 64 10.06 10.74 15.70
C HIS A 64 10.23 12.20 16.16
N GLY A 65 11.29 12.52 16.91
CA GLY A 65 11.56 13.84 17.47
C GLY A 65 11.90 14.94 16.45
N GLU A 66 12.16 14.59 15.19
CA GLU A 66 12.33 15.55 14.11
C GLU A 66 11.12 15.50 13.19
N GLN A 67 10.02 16.11 13.64
CA GLN A 67 8.97 16.49 12.71
C GLN A 67 9.64 17.46 11.72
N VAL A 68 9.88 16.97 10.50
CA VAL A 68 10.22 17.82 9.35
C VAL A 68 9.02 18.72 9.13
N VAL A 69 8.99 19.83 9.87
CA VAL A 69 8.07 20.93 9.64
C VAL A 69 8.42 21.40 8.25
N ALA A 70 7.52 21.14 7.30
CA ALA A 70 7.66 21.67 5.96
C ALA A 70 7.70 23.19 6.09
N ASP A 71 8.88 23.75 5.89
CA ASP A 71 9.25 25.17 6.11
C ASP A 71 8.29 26.14 5.40
N GLY A 72 7.51 25.65 4.43
CA GLY A 72 6.51 26.46 3.71
C GLY A 72 7.14 27.66 3.00
N SER A 73 8.47 27.69 2.92
CA SER A 73 9.20 28.83 2.41
C SER A 73 9.00 28.91 0.91
N THR A 74 8.55 30.08 0.47
CA THR A 74 8.36 30.37 -0.94
C THR A 74 9.72 30.40 -1.63
N ILE A 75 9.90 29.55 -2.64
CA ILE A 75 11.03 29.61 -3.56
C ILE A 75 11.01 31.01 -4.20
N LYS A 76 11.99 31.85 -3.88
CA LYS A 76 12.11 33.15 -4.54
C LYS A 76 12.36 32.95 -6.03
N ALA A 77 11.52 33.58 -6.85
CA ALA A 77 11.76 33.67 -8.28
C ALA A 77 13.10 34.39 -8.51
N SER A 78 13.94 33.84 -9.38
CA SER A 78 15.18 34.50 -9.79
C SER A 78 14.85 35.86 -10.42
N GLU A 79 15.54 36.94 -10.03
CA GLU A 79 15.28 38.31 -10.50
C GLU A 79 15.64 38.56 -11.98
N GLY A 80 15.98 37.52 -12.73
CA GLY A 80 16.30 37.64 -14.15
C GLY A 80 15.04 37.93 -15.00
N PRO A 81 15.17 38.71 -16.08
CA PRO A 81 14.08 38.89 -17.03
C PRO A 81 13.70 37.54 -17.64
N TYR A 82 12.56 36.98 -17.22
CA TYR A 82 12.05 35.69 -17.69
C TYR A 82 11.70 35.68 -19.19
N LYS A 83 11.57 36.87 -19.80
CA LYS A 83 11.30 37.04 -21.23
C LYS A 83 12.16 38.17 -21.78
N GLU A 84 13.30 37.81 -22.33
CA GLU A 84 14.10 38.72 -23.14
C GLU A 84 13.67 38.57 -24.61
N ARG A 85 13.32 39.68 -25.25
CA ARG A 85 12.96 39.67 -26.67
C ARG A 85 14.21 39.30 -27.48
N PRO A 86 14.13 38.37 -28.44
CA PRO A 86 15.23 38.12 -29.36
C PRO A 86 15.69 39.43 -30.03
N ALA A 87 17.00 39.69 -30.02
CA ALA A 87 17.58 40.90 -30.63
C ALA A 87 17.32 40.98 -32.14
N ASP A 88 17.09 39.84 -32.78
CA ASP A 88 16.63 39.73 -34.16
C ASP A 88 15.34 38.89 -34.16
N PRO A 89 14.15 39.51 -34.32
CA PRO A 89 12.89 38.78 -34.46
C PRO A 89 12.90 38.10 -35.84
N GLY A 90 13.61 36.98 -35.92
CA GLY A 90 13.98 36.30 -37.15
C GLY A 90 12.81 36.16 -38.12
N GLY A 91 12.80 37.05 -39.11
CA GLY A 91 12.01 36.97 -40.32
C GLY A 91 12.93 37.30 -41.47
N LYS A 92 13.22 36.31 -42.33
CA LYS A 92 13.84 36.60 -43.62
C LYS A 92 12.79 37.33 -44.46
N GLU A 93 13.03 38.58 -44.81
CA GLU A 93 12.22 39.26 -45.81
C GLU A 93 12.51 38.60 -47.16
N PHE A 94 11.54 37.85 -47.67
CA PHE A 94 11.57 37.31 -49.03
C PHE A 94 10.94 38.35 -49.97
N ALA A 95 11.45 38.44 -51.19
CA ALA A 95 10.85 39.30 -52.22
C ALA A 95 9.38 38.88 -52.43
N GLY A 96 8.43 39.75 -52.03
CA GLY A 96 7.00 39.47 -52.08
C GLY A 96 6.26 39.46 -50.74
N THR A 97 6.97 39.44 -49.61
CA THR A 97 6.34 39.56 -48.28
C THR A 97 5.77 40.97 -48.11
N GLY A 98 4.45 41.14 -48.25
CA GLY A 98 3.75 42.41 -48.05
C GLY A 98 3.20 43.08 -49.32
N ASN A 99 3.54 42.61 -50.52
CA ASN A 99 3.09 43.24 -51.78
C ASN A 99 1.63 42.94 -52.16
N VAL A 100 0.99 41.98 -51.49
CA VAL A 100 -0.43 41.64 -51.70
C VAL A 100 -1.38 42.47 -50.85
N ALA A 101 -0.93 43.04 -49.72
CA ALA A 101 -1.79 43.78 -48.81
C ALA A 101 -2.28 45.14 -49.36
N PRO A 102 -1.46 45.94 -50.09
CA PRO A 102 -1.91 47.23 -50.61
C PRO A 102 -2.93 47.11 -51.74
N GLY A 103 -2.70 46.19 -52.70
CA GLY A 103 -3.55 46.06 -53.88
C GLY A 103 -4.96 45.53 -53.59
N VAL A 104 -5.12 44.68 -52.58
CA VAL A 104 -6.44 44.19 -52.14
C VAL A 104 -7.25 45.30 -51.47
N GLY A 105 -6.60 46.25 -50.78
CA GLY A 105 -7.24 47.43 -50.18
C GLY A 105 -7.71 48.46 -51.22
N GLU A 106 -7.06 48.50 -52.38
CA GLU A 106 -7.46 49.33 -53.53
C GLU A 106 -8.49 48.64 -54.45
N GLY A 107 -8.99 47.46 -54.06
CA GLY A 107 -10.05 46.73 -54.76
C GLY A 107 -9.56 45.88 -55.94
N VAL A 108 -8.26 45.62 -56.05
CA VAL A 108 -7.71 44.73 -57.09
C VAL A 108 -7.84 43.27 -56.65
N SER A 109 -8.84 42.57 -57.18
CA SER A 109 -8.96 41.12 -57.05
C SER A 109 -8.03 40.43 -58.06
N ALA A 110 -7.00 39.73 -57.59
CA ALA A 110 -6.27 38.78 -58.41
C ALA A 110 -6.95 37.41 -58.30
N GLU A 111 -7.72 37.02 -59.32
CA GLU A 111 -8.30 35.68 -59.40
C GLU A 111 -7.19 34.62 -59.41
N THR A 112 -7.35 33.60 -58.57
CA THR A 112 -6.42 32.48 -58.49
C THR A 112 -6.58 31.59 -59.73
N GLN A 113 -5.65 31.68 -60.68
CA GLN A 113 -5.55 30.68 -61.74
C GLN A 113 -4.88 29.43 -61.18
N LEU A 114 -5.69 28.41 -60.84
CA LEU A 114 -5.19 27.04 -60.75
C LEU A 114 -4.96 26.57 -62.18
N ALA A 115 -3.70 26.32 -62.52
CA ALA A 115 -3.36 25.59 -63.73
C ALA A 115 -4.00 24.20 -63.67
N ASP A 116 -4.80 23.93 -64.68
CA ASP A 116 -5.36 22.65 -65.05
C ASP A 116 -4.26 21.58 -65.11
N VAL A 117 -4.43 20.48 -64.39
CA VAL A 117 -3.57 19.29 -64.52
C VAL A 117 -4.46 18.10 -64.83
N GLU A 118 -4.77 17.93 -66.12
CA GLU A 118 -5.23 16.67 -66.66
C GLU A 118 -4.14 15.58 -66.54
N THR A 119 -4.51 14.52 -65.79
CA THR A 119 -4.26 13.10 -66.05
C THR A 119 -2.85 12.63 -66.46
N SER A 120 -2.22 11.84 -65.58
CA SER A 120 -1.40 10.68 -65.97
C SER A 120 -1.34 9.60 -64.87
N THR A 121 -2.15 8.55 -65.10
CA THR A 121 -1.94 7.11 -64.82
C THR A 121 -1.50 6.60 -63.41
N PRO A 122 -2.19 5.58 -62.86
CA PRO A 122 -1.87 5.00 -61.56
C PRO A 122 -0.71 4.00 -61.68
N ILE A 123 0.33 4.18 -60.86
CA ILE A 123 1.42 3.20 -60.73
C ILE A 123 1.12 2.28 -59.54
N ALA A 124 0.96 1.00 -59.87
CA ALA A 124 0.79 -0.11 -58.96
C ALA A 124 2.01 -0.34 -58.05
N ALA A 125 1.73 -0.92 -56.88
CA ALA A 125 2.67 -1.24 -55.82
C ALA A 125 3.84 -2.16 -56.23
N PRO A 126 5.01 -2.05 -55.58
CA PRO A 126 5.94 -3.15 -55.44
C PRO A 126 5.75 -3.88 -54.10
N THR A 127 5.78 -5.21 -54.17
CA THR A 127 5.80 -6.14 -53.04
C THR A 127 7.23 -6.60 -52.75
N THR A 128 7.49 -6.98 -51.48
CA THR A 128 8.60 -7.85 -50.96
C THR A 128 9.73 -7.21 -50.11
N ALA A 129 9.53 -7.28 -48.78
CA ALA A 129 10.44 -7.77 -47.70
C ALA A 129 11.73 -6.99 -47.28
N PRO A 130 12.34 -7.31 -46.11
CA PRO A 130 11.81 -7.25 -44.74
C PRO A 130 12.76 -6.48 -43.77
N ARG A 131 12.30 -6.20 -42.52
CA ARG A 131 13.05 -5.88 -41.26
C ARG A 131 12.78 -4.46 -40.67
N PRO A 132 12.79 -4.24 -39.33
CA PRO A 132 12.88 -5.16 -38.19
C PRO A 132 11.63 -5.19 -37.30
N THR A 133 11.39 -6.34 -36.67
CA THR A 133 10.64 -6.42 -35.41
C THR A 133 11.39 -5.62 -34.36
N ILE A 134 10.81 -4.52 -33.86
CA ILE A 134 11.28 -3.90 -32.63
C ILE A 134 10.85 -4.84 -31.50
N THR A 135 11.80 -5.64 -31.03
CA THR A 135 11.74 -6.22 -29.69
C THR A 135 11.76 -5.04 -28.73
N ALA A 136 10.59 -4.61 -28.27
CA ALA A 136 10.49 -3.67 -27.17
C ALA A 136 11.02 -4.39 -25.92
N HIS A 137 12.29 -4.13 -25.62
CA HIS A 137 12.85 -4.30 -24.29
C HIS A 137 11.92 -3.58 -23.29
N PRO A 138 11.69 -4.11 -22.08
CA PRO A 138 10.90 -3.42 -21.07
C PRO A 138 11.69 -2.21 -20.57
N GLY A 139 11.64 -1.12 -21.35
CA GLY A 139 12.15 0.17 -20.97
C GLY A 139 11.37 0.63 -19.76
N GLY A 140 12.11 0.92 -18.68
CA GLY A 140 11.61 1.52 -17.46
C GLY A 140 10.77 2.76 -17.77
N GLY A 141 9.46 2.53 -17.87
CA GLY A 141 8.45 3.56 -17.80
C GLY A 141 8.44 4.08 -16.37
N SER A 142 9.09 5.22 -16.19
CA SER A 142 8.84 6.14 -15.09
C SER A 142 7.35 6.16 -14.76
N ALA A 143 7.07 6.10 -13.47
CA ALA A 143 5.76 6.12 -12.86
C ALA A 143 4.79 7.02 -13.62
N ALA A 144 3.81 6.40 -14.29
CA ALA A 144 2.47 6.99 -14.28
C ALA A 144 2.06 7.01 -12.80
N ALA A 145 2.40 8.11 -12.14
CA ALA A 145 1.73 8.55 -10.94
C ALA A 145 0.28 8.87 -11.35
N ASP A 146 -0.50 7.82 -11.62
CA ASP A 146 -1.94 7.91 -11.49
C ASP A 146 -2.14 8.28 -10.02
N SER A 147 -2.37 9.57 -9.78
CA SER A 147 -2.64 10.23 -8.50
C SER A 147 -4.03 9.84 -7.96
N GLY A 148 -4.39 8.58 -8.17
CA GLY A 148 -5.60 7.97 -7.65
C GLY A 148 -5.30 7.24 -6.34
N VAL A 149 -6.30 7.21 -5.48
CA VAL A 149 -6.26 6.46 -4.23
C VAL A 149 -5.97 5.00 -4.53
N ALA A 150 -4.88 4.50 -3.97
CA ALA A 150 -4.43 3.13 -4.19
C ALA A 150 -4.46 2.36 -2.88
N VAL A 151 -4.79 1.07 -2.95
CA VAL A 151 -4.82 0.18 -1.79
C VAL A 151 -3.62 -0.74 -1.89
N GLN A 152 -2.62 -0.54 -1.04
CA GLN A 152 -1.47 -1.44 -0.95
C GLN A 152 -1.90 -2.75 -0.28
N VAL A 153 -1.81 -3.85 -1.04
CA VAL A 153 -2.18 -5.20 -0.61
C VAL A 153 -0.97 -6.10 -0.34
N GLY A 154 0.23 -5.65 -0.66
CA GLY A 154 1.46 -6.40 -0.40
C GLY A 154 2.74 -5.65 -0.71
N ALA A 155 3.86 -6.21 -0.27
CA ALA A 155 5.21 -5.76 -0.57
C ALA A 155 6.11 -6.99 -0.79
N TYR A 156 6.85 -7.01 -1.90
CA TYR A 156 7.64 -8.16 -2.32
C TYR A 156 9.07 -7.74 -2.69
N GLY A 157 10.03 -8.67 -2.56
CA GLY A 157 11.43 -8.42 -2.92
C GLY A 157 11.72 -8.44 -4.43
N SER A 158 10.76 -8.84 -5.27
CA SER A 158 10.91 -8.83 -6.73
C SER A 158 9.58 -8.59 -7.43
N ARG A 159 9.65 -8.07 -8.67
CA ARG A 159 8.46 -7.87 -9.51
C ARG A 159 7.70 -9.17 -9.79
N ALA A 160 8.43 -10.24 -10.12
CA ALA A 160 7.83 -11.55 -10.39
C ALA A 160 7.06 -12.11 -9.18
N LYS A 161 7.58 -11.92 -7.95
CA LYS A 161 6.88 -12.31 -6.72
C LYS A 161 5.64 -11.45 -6.44
N ALA A 162 5.66 -10.18 -6.83
CA ALA A 162 4.49 -9.32 -6.72
C ALA A 162 3.38 -9.72 -7.71
N GLU A 163 3.74 -10.14 -8.93
CA GLU A 163 2.80 -10.63 -9.94
C GLU A 163 2.17 -11.96 -9.52
N SER A 164 2.97 -12.91 -9.04
CA SER A 164 2.44 -14.17 -8.51
C SER A 164 1.60 -13.96 -7.25
N GLY A 165 2.03 -13.07 -6.36
CA GLY A 165 1.28 -12.67 -5.17
C GLY A 165 -0.10 -12.11 -5.52
N TRP A 166 -0.20 -11.27 -6.55
CA TRP A 166 -1.48 -10.77 -7.05
C TRP A 166 -2.40 -11.88 -7.57
N ALA A 167 -1.85 -12.85 -8.31
CA ALA A 167 -2.62 -13.99 -8.81
C ALA A 167 -3.21 -14.82 -7.65
N THR A 168 -2.41 -15.07 -6.62
CA THR A 168 -2.85 -15.76 -5.40
C THR A 168 -3.94 -14.98 -4.67
N LEU A 169 -3.74 -13.67 -4.49
CA LEU A 169 -4.71 -12.78 -3.83
C LEU A 169 -6.07 -12.80 -4.53
N ARG A 170 -6.11 -12.74 -5.86
CA ARG A 170 -7.37 -12.85 -6.62
C ARG A 170 -8.05 -14.21 -6.50
N GLY A 171 -7.30 -15.27 -6.18
CA GLY A 171 -7.87 -16.59 -5.91
C GLY A 171 -8.48 -16.70 -4.50
N GLN A 172 -8.00 -15.89 -3.55
CA GLN A 172 -8.43 -15.91 -2.15
C GLN A 172 -9.69 -15.07 -1.90
N THR A 173 -9.90 -14.00 -2.69
CA THR A 173 -11.05 -13.11 -2.53
C THR A 173 -11.68 -12.76 -3.87
N THR A 174 -13.00 -12.69 -3.91
CA THR A 174 -13.74 -12.24 -5.08
C THR A 174 -13.75 -10.72 -5.21
N LEU A 175 -13.40 -9.98 -4.14
CA LEU A 175 -13.42 -8.52 -4.10
C LEU A 175 -12.35 -7.88 -5.00
N LEU A 176 -11.30 -8.61 -5.34
CA LEU A 176 -10.24 -8.15 -6.25
C LEU A 176 -10.55 -8.47 -7.72
N ASN A 177 -11.66 -9.15 -8.02
CA ASN A 177 -12.06 -9.43 -9.40
C ASN A 177 -12.50 -8.14 -10.10
N GLY A 178 -11.93 -7.88 -11.27
CA GLY A 178 -12.17 -6.64 -12.02
C GLY A 178 -11.43 -5.41 -11.49
N VAL A 179 -10.74 -5.52 -10.36
CA VAL A 179 -9.89 -4.43 -9.83
C VAL A 179 -8.54 -4.45 -10.54
N ARG A 180 -8.10 -3.28 -11.05
CA ARG A 180 -6.77 -3.15 -11.64
C ARG A 180 -5.71 -3.16 -10.55
N TYR A 181 -4.50 -3.60 -10.88
CA TYR A 181 -3.35 -3.51 -9.98
C TYR A 181 -2.18 -2.80 -10.65
N ARG A 182 -1.30 -2.23 -9.84
CA ARG A 182 0.02 -1.74 -10.24
C ARG A 182 1.08 -2.22 -9.27
N ILE A 183 2.30 -2.37 -9.77
CA ILE A 183 3.47 -2.70 -8.97
C ILE A 183 4.41 -1.50 -9.03
N VAL A 184 4.65 -0.88 -7.87
CA VAL A 184 5.51 0.29 -7.74
C VAL A 184 6.82 -0.14 -7.09
N GLN A 185 7.93 0.12 -7.77
CA GLN A 185 9.26 -0.05 -7.18
C GLN A 185 9.51 1.08 -6.19
N GLY A 186 9.98 0.76 -4.99
CA GLY A 186 10.41 1.72 -3.99
C GLY A 186 11.65 1.20 -3.25
N GLN A 187 12.40 2.11 -2.64
CA GLN A 187 13.43 1.72 -1.69
C GLN A 187 12.89 1.61 -0.28
N ALA A 188 13.38 0.62 0.46
CA ALA A 188 13.22 0.48 1.89
C ALA A 188 14.61 0.35 2.53
N ASP A 189 14.72 0.52 3.83
CA ASP A 189 16.01 0.46 4.56
C ASP A 189 16.74 -0.89 4.40
N ILE A 190 16.00 -1.91 3.97
CA ILE A 190 16.46 -3.29 3.72
C ILE A 190 16.75 -3.61 2.24
N GLY A 191 16.63 -2.63 1.34
CA GLY A 191 16.84 -2.78 -0.11
C GLY A 191 15.59 -2.57 -0.97
N THR A 192 15.70 -2.92 -2.26
CA THR A 192 14.66 -2.65 -3.27
C THR A 192 13.39 -3.46 -3.01
N VAL A 193 12.25 -2.78 -2.85
CA VAL A 193 10.93 -3.40 -2.61
C VAL A 193 9.95 -3.06 -3.74
N TYR A 194 9.12 -4.05 -4.08
CA TYR A 194 8.05 -3.93 -5.06
C TYR A 194 6.71 -3.93 -4.31
N ARG A 195 6.07 -2.76 -4.24
CA ARG A 195 4.77 -2.56 -3.57
C ARG A 195 3.64 -2.91 -4.53
N LEU A 196 2.81 -3.86 -4.15
CA LEU A 196 1.64 -4.27 -4.91
C LEU A 196 0.44 -3.44 -4.45
N GLN A 197 -0.19 -2.74 -5.40
CA GLN A 197 -1.29 -1.82 -5.13
C GLN A 197 -2.49 -2.16 -6.02
N ALA A 198 -3.65 -2.32 -5.40
CA ALA A 198 -4.94 -2.35 -6.08
C ALA A 198 -5.41 -0.91 -6.34
N LEU A 199 -6.04 -0.70 -7.50
CA LEU A 199 -6.52 0.58 -7.99
C LEU A 199 -8.05 0.55 -8.12
N PRO A 200 -8.78 0.77 -7.00
CA PRO A 200 -10.24 0.80 -7.00
C PRO A 200 -10.82 2.07 -7.65
N GLY A 201 -10.00 3.10 -7.87
CA GLY A 201 -10.38 4.34 -8.55
C GLY A 201 -10.66 5.50 -7.59
N ASP A 202 -11.44 5.27 -6.54
CA ASP A 202 -11.81 6.31 -5.57
C ASP A 202 -11.55 5.90 -4.10
N LEU A 203 -11.62 6.89 -3.21
CA LEU A 203 -11.33 6.76 -1.78
C LEU A 203 -12.39 5.94 -1.04
N ALA A 204 -13.67 6.11 -1.37
CA ALA A 204 -14.75 5.39 -0.71
C ALA A 204 -14.69 3.89 -1.06
N THR A 205 -14.52 3.57 -2.34
CA THR A 205 -14.32 2.19 -2.82
C THR A 205 -13.02 1.60 -2.28
N ALA A 206 -11.95 2.39 -2.16
CA ALA A 206 -10.71 1.94 -1.50
C ALA A 206 -10.92 1.53 -0.03
N ARG A 207 -11.71 2.29 0.73
CA ARG A 207 -12.04 1.95 2.13
C ARG A 207 -12.89 0.68 2.21
N THR A 208 -13.93 0.58 1.39
CA THR A 208 -14.80 -0.61 1.35
C THR A 208 -14.01 -1.85 0.95
N LEU A 209 -13.18 -1.75 -0.09
CA LEU A 209 -12.30 -2.84 -0.54
C LEU A 209 -11.33 -3.24 0.57
N CYS A 210 -10.70 -2.27 1.24
CA CYS A 210 -9.75 -2.56 2.31
C CYS A 210 -10.39 -3.28 3.51
N ASN A 211 -11.59 -2.87 3.89
CA ASN A 211 -12.32 -3.51 4.99
C ASN A 211 -12.72 -4.94 4.64
N GLY A 212 -13.22 -5.19 3.42
CA GLY A 212 -13.53 -6.53 2.96
C GLY A 212 -12.30 -7.44 2.87
N LEU A 213 -11.18 -6.92 2.36
CA LEU A 213 -9.89 -7.63 2.33
C LEU A 213 -9.42 -8.05 3.72
N LYS A 214 -9.60 -7.19 4.73
CA LYS A 214 -9.24 -7.52 6.12
C LYS A 214 -10.11 -8.63 6.69
N THR A 215 -11.40 -8.68 6.33
CA THR A 215 -12.30 -9.78 6.72
C THR A 215 -11.84 -11.10 6.10
N ASP A 216 -11.33 -11.07 4.86
CA ASP A 216 -10.75 -12.23 4.18
C ASP A 216 -9.31 -12.58 4.66
N GLY A 217 -8.81 -11.89 5.69
CA GLY A 217 -7.48 -12.11 6.27
C GLY A 217 -6.32 -11.50 5.47
N ILE A 218 -6.61 -10.65 4.48
CA ILE A 218 -5.60 -10.00 3.64
C ILE A 218 -5.21 -8.64 4.23
N ALA A 219 -3.91 -8.44 4.46
CA ALA A 219 -3.38 -7.17 4.94
C ALA A 219 -3.56 -6.06 3.88
N CYS A 220 -4.17 -4.96 4.30
CA CYS A 220 -4.48 -3.83 3.43
C CYS A 220 -4.08 -2.49 4.06
N ASN A 221 -3.43 -1.62 3.28
CA ASN A 221 -3.14 -0.24 3.66
C ASN A 221 -3.48 0.75 2.54
N ILE A 222 -4.23 1.82 2.83
CA ILE A 222 -4.64 2.81 1.82
C ILE A 222 -3.54 3.87 1.69
N LYS A 223 -3.08 4.10 0.45
CA LYS A 223 -2.10 5.14 0.12
C LYS A 223 -2.80 6.23 -0.69
N GLN A 224 -2.83 7.43 -0.11
CA GLN A 224 -3.30 8.67 -0.72
C GLN A 224 -2.13 9.48 -1.25
#